data_AF-E4X2Y2-F1
#
_entry.id   AF-E4X2Y2-F1
#
_cell.length_a   1.000
_cell.length_b   1.000
_cell.length_c   1.000
_cell.angle_alpha   90.00
_cell.angle_beta   90.00
_cell.angle_gamma   90.00
#
_symmetry.space_group_name_H-M   'P 1'
#
loop_
_entity.id
_entity.type
_entity.pdbx_description
1 polymer ?
#
loop_
_entity_poly.entity_id
_entity_poly.type
_entity_poly.pdbx_seq_one_letter_code
_entity_poly.pdbx_strand_id
1 'polypeptide(L)'
;MYGDPHVIVQSDDEEAVCFKVDDQDGAVISLIQDTQEGLAVNGGLKQAGQNSIRLESVYVKSPSGLEIEIDCNWIILSRDGIQLESFTFEDSLSVGMDDVHLDIESRADSKKNGVYVTIPSYVNDREIKMHVAIKNGKDAMRFSLRDASGLPTKGLGGIIGEAIIPRDYKVTKEGHIIVGGETISNTQATRDSNNDCLYIADRADVERFLGHPVSDFRVNGKFMMPATLLDNQGPK
;
A
#
# COMPACT_ATOMS: atom_id res chain seq x y z
N MET A 1 -22.29 6.97 -3.94
CA MET A 1 -21.58 7.07 -2.65
C MET A 1 -20.32 6.23 -2.80
N TYR A 2 -19.15 6.86 -2.85
CA TYR A 2 -17.89 6.15 -3.12
C TYR A 2 -17.50 5.28 -1.93
N GLY A 3 -16.93 4.10 -2.20
CA GLY A 3 -16.34 3.27 -1.15
C GLY A 3 -14.98 3.85 -0.75
N ASP A 4 -14.58 3.74 0.53
CA ASP A 4 -13.28 4.27 0.95
C ASP A 4 -12.14 3.40 0.39
N PRO A 5 -11.22 3.94 -0.44
CA PRO A 5 -10.15 3.14 -1.04
C PRO A 5 -9.18 2.63 0.03
N HIS A 6 -8.69 1.41 -0.14
CA HIS A 6 -7.65 0.83 0.71
C HIS A 6 -6.26 1.31 0.25
N VAL A 7 -6.08 1.42 -1.06
CA VAL A 7 -4.80 1.72 -1.71
C VAL A 7 -4.98 2.92 -2.64
N ILE A 8 -4.00 3.81 -2.64
CA ILE A 8 -3.81 4.85 -3.65
C ILE A 8 -2.41 4.67 -4.23
N VAL A 9 -2.33 4.60 -5.55
CA VAL A 9 -1.08 4.54 -6.32
C VAL A 9 -1.01 5.71 -7.27
N GLN A 10 0.20 6.18 -7.53
CA GLN A 10 0.49 7.21 -8.51
C GLN A 10 1.78 6.84 -9.23
N SER A 11 1.72 6.66 -10.56
CA SER A 11 2.93 6.62 -11.39
C SER A 11 3.38 8.05 -11.69
N ASP A 12 4.65 8.20 -12.07
CA ASP A 12 5.29 9.49 -12.34
C ASP A 12 4.49 10.29 -13.38
N ASP A 13 4.19 11.55 -13.07
CA ASP A 13 3.45 12.50 -13.91
C ASP A 13 2.01 12.10 -14.28
N GLU A 14 1.46 11.04 -13.70
CA GLU A 14 0.10 10.55 -13.97
C GLU A 14 -0.88 10.88 -12.83
N GLU A 15 -2.18 10.89 -13.13
CA GLU A 15 -3.21 11.06 -12.11
C GLU A 15 -3.27 9.83 -11.20
N ALA A 16 -3.43 10.03 -9.89
CA ALA A 16 -3.52 8.93 -8.93
C ALA A 16 -4.74 8.03 -9.20
N VAL A 17 -4.54 6.72 -9.09
CA VAL A 17 -5.60 5.70 -9.18
C VAL A 17 -5.79 5.09 -7.79
N CYS A 18 -7.04 4.85 -7.41
CA CYS A 18 -7.38 4.31 -6.11
C CYS A 18 -8.45 3.23 -6.20
N PHE A 19 -8.37 2.26 -5.29
CA PHE A 19 -9.26 1.11 -5.30
C PHE A 19 -9.34 0.46 -3.92
N LYS A 20 -10.30 -0.44 -3.78
CA LYS A 20 -10.39 -1.34 -2.63
C LYS A 20 -9.67 -2.64 -2.94
N VAL A 21 -9.07 -3.19 -1.90
CA VAL A 21 -8.56 -4.55 -1.93
C VAL A 21 -9.52 -5.41 -1.12
N ASP A 22 -10.24 -6.28 -1.82
CA ASP A 22 -11.24 -7.16 -1.23
C ASP A 22 -10.75 -8.60 -1.28
N ASP A 23 -10.68 -9.23 -0.11
CA ASP A 23 -10.30 -10.62 0.06
C ASP A 23 -11.03 -11.22 1.27
N GLN A 24 -10.70 -12.46 1.66
CA GLN A 24 -11.24 -13.12 2.84
C GLN A 24 -10.83 -12.41 4.14
N ASP A 25 -11.66 -12.58 5.17
CA ASP A 25 -11.37 -12.07 6.51
C ASP A 25 -10.04 -12.62 7.05
N GLY A 26 -9.24 -11.75 7.66
CA GLY A 26 -7.92 -12.07 8.20
C GLY A 26 -6.83 -12.28 7.14
N ALA A 27 -7.10 -12.07 5.84
CA ALA A 27 -6.07 -12.16 4.82
C ALA A 27 -5.00 -11.08 5.02
N VAL A 28 -3.74 -11.46 4.81
CA VAL A 28 -2.62 -10.51 4.71
C VAL A 28 -2.20 -10.45 3.25
N ILE A 29 -2.16 -9.24 2.68
CA ILE A 29 -1.87 -8.98 1.27
C ILE A 29 -0.55 -8.21 1.12
N SER A 30 0.24 -8.54 0.12
CA SER A 30 1.47 -7.83 -0.24
C SER A 30 1.13 -6.54 -0.97
N LEU A 31 1.40 -5.40 -0.32
CA LEU A 31 1.23 -4.06 -0.91
C LEU A 31 2.47 -3.67 -1.72
N ILE A 32 3.65 -3.82 -1.14
CA ILE A 32 4.95 -3.60 -1.79
C ILE A 32 5.86 -4.77 -1.44
N GLN A 33 6.51 -5.35 -2.44
CA GLN A 33 7.57 -6.32 -2.26
C GLN A 33 8.79 -5.84 -3.04
N ASP A 34 9.90 -5.60 -2.35
CA ASP A 34 11.19 -5.35 -2.98
C ASP A 34 12.16 -6.44 -2.56
N THR A 35 12.42 -7.34 -3.51
CA THR A 35 13.33 -8.47 -3.31
C THR A 35 14.80 -8.11 -3.42
N GLN A 36 15.15 -6.92 -3.90
CA GLN A 36 16.55 -6.47 -3.98
C GLN A 36 17.03 -5.94 -2.64
N GLU A 37 16.25 -5.04 -2.05
CA GLU A 37 16.61 -4.36 -0.80
C GLU A 37 16.03 -5.07 0.42
N GLY A 38 15.07 -5.97 0.25
CA GLY A 38 14.43 -6.69 1.34
C GLY A 38 13.32 -5.91 2.03
N LEU A 39 12.78 -4.86 1.39
CA LEU A 39 11.60 -4.14 1.87
C LEU A 39 10.34 -4.97 1.61
N ALA A 40 9.53 -5.17 2.64
CA ALA A 40 8.21 -5.78 2.54
C ALA A 40 7.15 -4.88 3.20
N VAL A 41 6.06 -4.63 2.50
CA VAL A 41 4.92 -3.88 3.02
C VAL A 41 3.66 -4.68 2.78
N ASN A 42 2.96 -5.03 3.85
CA ASN A 42 1.78 -5.87 3.80
C ASN A 42 0.58 -5.18 4.47
N GLY A 43 -0.63 -5.51 4.04
CA GLY A 43 -1.87 -5.02 4.63
C GLY A 43 -2.68 -6.16 5.25
N GLY A 44 -3.15 -6.00 6.48
CA GLY A 44 -4.10 -6.93 7.10
C GLY A 44 -5.53 -6.52 6.81
N LEU A 45 -6.33 -7.46 6.30
CA LEU A 45 -7.72 -7.25 5.95
C LEU A 45 -8.65 -7.83 7.02
N LYS A 46 -9.72 -7.09 7.31
CA LYS A 46 -10.76 -7.52 8.24
C LYS A 46 -12.16 -7.27 7.70
N GLN A 47 -13.05 -8.21 7.95
CA GLN A 47 -14.46 -8.08 7.67
C GLN A 47 -15.12 -7.09 8.63
N ALA A 48 -15.81 -6.11 8.06
CA ALA A 48 -16.63 -5.14 8.76
C ALA A 48 -18.08 -5.24 8.26
N GLY A 49 -18.93 -5.90 9.05
CA GLY A 49 -20.32 -6.16 8.67
C GLY A 49 -20.46 -7.19 7.55
N GLN A 50 -21.64 -7.29 6.96
CA GLN A 50 -21.96 -8.42 6.06
C GLN A 50 -21.15 -8.44 4.76
N ASN A 51 -20.84 -7.29 4.15
CA ASN A 51 -20.23 -7.22 2.81
C ASN A 51 -19.16 -6.12 2.69
N SER A 52 -18.41 -5.79 3.75
CA SER A 52 -17.30 -4.84 3.60
C SER A 52 -16.03 -5.38 4.23
N ILE A 53 -14.93 -5.26 3.49
CA ILE A 53 -13.58 -5.51 3.98
C ILE A 53 -12.95 -4.15 4.27
N ARG A 54 -12.09 -4.10 5.29
CA ARG A 54 -11.28 -2.94 5.67
C ARG A 54 -9.82 -3.35 5.74
N LEU A 55 -8.94 -2.40 5.41
CA LEU A 55 -7.55 -2.46 5.81
C LEU A 55 -7.47 -2.11 7.30
N GLU A 56 -7.25 -3.11 8.16
CA GLU A 56 -7.18 -2.94 9.63
C GLU A 56 -5.76 -2.62 10.10
N SER A 57 -4.76 -3.19 9.44
CA SER A 57 -3.35 -3.06 9.81
C SER A 57 -2.46 -2.89 8.57
N VAL A 58 -1.30 -2.26 8.77
CA VAL A 58 -0.19 -2.20 7.80
C VAL A 58 1.05 -2.68 8.51
N TYR A 59 1.80 -3.55 7.85
CA TYR A 59 3.02 -4.15 8.34
C TYR A 59 4.15 -3.75 7.41
N VAL A 60 5.24 -3.22 7.95
CA VAL A 60 6.45 -2.87 7.18
C VAL A 60 7.63 -3.65 7.75
N LYS A 61 8.39 -4.30 6.89
CA LYS A 61 9.74 -4.79 7.20
C LYS A 61 10.71 -4.00 6.34
N SER A 62 11.54 -3.19 7.00
CA SER A 62 12.58 -2.40 6.34
C SER A 62 13.75 -3.28 5.87
N PRO A 63 14.60 -2.76 4.96
CA PRO A 63 15.85 -3.42 4.57
C PRO A 63 16.78 -3.79 5.74
N SER A 64 16.86 -2.95 6.79
CA SER A 64 17.63 -3.27 8.01
C SER A 64 16.99 -4.36 8.88
N GLY A 65 15.78 -4.82 8.52
CA GLY A 65 15.01 -5.81 9.25
C GLY A 65 14.24 -5.26 10.45
N LEU A 66 14.13 -3.93 10.60
CA LEU A 66 13.17 -3.33 11.53
C LEU A 66 11.74 -3.62 11.05
N GLU A 67 10.90 -4.10 11.95
CA GLU A 67 9.50 -4.44 11.72
C GLU A 67 8.59 -3.37 12.35
N ILE A 68 7.58 -2.94 11.61
CA ILE A 68 6.63 -1.90 12.02
C ILE A 68 5.22 -2.45 11.85
N GLU A 69 4.46 -2.55 12.93
CA GLU A 69 3.03 -2.86 12.90
C GLU A 69 2.24 -1.59 13.20
N ILE A 70 1.36 -1.21 12.28
CA ILE A 70 0.51 -0.02 12.37
C ILE A 70 -0.93 -0.48 12.37
N ASP A 71 -1.70 -0.11 13.39
CA ASP A 71 -3.16 -0.22 13.41
C ASP A 71 -3.81 1.13 13.75
N CYS A 72 -5.13 1.14 14.02
CA CYS A 72 -5.85 2.37 14.32
C CYS A 72 -5.48 3.02 15.68
N ASN A 73 -4.76 2.32 16.54
CA ASN A 73 -4.44 2.73 17.91
C ASN A 73 -2.93 2.85 18.13
N TRP A 74 -2.15 1.92 17.57
CA TRP A 74 -0.74 1.72 17.89
C TRP A 74 0.14 1.71 16.65
N ILE A 75 1.37 2.17 16.87
CA ILE A 75 2.52 1.90 16.02
C ILE A 75 3.51 1.14 16.89
N ILE A 76 3.85 -0.08 16.50
CA ILE A 76 4.75 -0.96 17.26
C ILE A 76 6.00 -1.19 16.41
N LEU A 77 7.16 -0.92 16.99
CA LEU A 77 8.46 -1.25 16.42
C LEU A 77 8.98 -2.53 17.05
N SER A 78 9.37 -3.49 16.22
CA SER A 78 9.93 -4.76 16.66
C SER A 78 11.10 -5.21 15.79
N ARG A 79 11.86 -6.18 16.29
CA ARG A 79 12.85 -6.93 15.51
C ARG A 79 12.85 -8.37 15.98
N ASP A 80 12.73 -9.30 15.05
CA ASP A 80 12.72 -10.75 15.30
C ASP A 80 11.71 -11.16 16.39
N GLY A 81 10.53 -10.52 16.38
CA GLY A 81 9.46 -10.76 17.35
C GLY A 81 9.65 -10.11 18.73
N ILE A 82 10.72 -9.35 18.94
CA ILE A 82 10.95 -8.58 20.17
C ILE A 82 10.49 -7.13 19.94
N GLN A 83 9.49 -6.68 20.71
CA GLN A 83 9.06 -5.28 20.70
C GLN A 83 10.17 -4.38 21.27
N LEU A 84 10.52 -3.34 20.53
CA LEU A 84 11.51 -2.33 20.88
C LEU A 84 10.81 -1.10 21.48
N GLU A 85 9.84 -0.55 20.75
CA GLU A 85 9.11 0.66 21.11
C GLU A 85 7.65 0.59 20.64
N SER A 86 6.80 1.45 21.21
CA SER A 86 5.42 1.60 20.77
C SER A 86 4.94 3.03 20.95
N PHE A 87 4.13 3.50 20.01
CA PHE A 87 3.54 4.83 19.99
C PHE A 87 2.03 4.77 19.80
N THR A 88 1.34 5.84 20.18
CA THR A 88 -0.06 6.10 19.85
C THR A 88 -0.17 7.29 18.92
N PHE A 89 -1.37 7.61 18.46
CA PHE A 89 -1.67 8.82 17.69
C PHE A 89 -2.19 9.97 18.57
N GLU A 90 -1.88 9.95 19.87
CA GLU A 90 -2.32 11.01 20.82
C GLU A 90 -1.53 12.30 20.61
N ASP A 91 -0.22 12.18 20.38
CA ASP A 91 0.70 13.30 20.16
C ASP A 91 1.41 13.16 18.81
N SER A 92 1.71 14.29 18.15
CA SER A 92 2.53 14.26 16.95
C SER A 92 4.00 14.12 17.33
N LEU A 93 4.69 13.18 16.69
CA LEU A 93 6.05 12.78 17.03
C LEU A 93 6.85 12.51 15.77
N SER A 94 8.13 12.83 15.79
CA SER A 94 9.09 12.50 14.75
C SER A 94 10.18 11.62 15.35
N VAL A 95 10.33 10.39 14.82
CA VAL A 95 11.16 9.33 15.40
C VAL A 95 12.03 8.72 14.32
N GLY A 96 13.33 8.58 14.58
CA GLY A 96 14.25 7.81 13.72
C GLY A 96 14.73 6.56 14.44
N MET A 97 14.67 5.41 13.77
CA MET A 97 15.23 4.16 14.26
C MET A 97 15.79 3.36 13.08
N ASP A 98 17.06 2.98 13.18
CA ASP A 98 17.79 2.30 12.11
C ASP A 98 17.68 3.02 10.75
N ASP A 99 17.07 2.39 9.76
CA ASP A 99 16.82 2.93 8.42
C ASP A 99 15.38 3.43 8.22
N VAL A 100 14.66 3.69 9.32
CA VAL A 100 13.28 4.16 9.26
C VAL A 100 13.17 5.50 9.96
N HIS A 101 12.48 6.43 9.30
CA HIS A 101 11.97 7.65 9.92
C HIS A 101 10.44 7.66 9.91
N LEU A 102 9.86 7.97 11.07
CA LEU A 102 8.42 8.06 11.29
C LEU A 102 8.04 9.49 11.64
N ASP A 103 7.07 10.04 10.91
CA ASP A 103 6.36 11.25 11.31
C ASP A 103 4.91 10.88 11.63
N ILE A 104 4.60 10.83 12.92
CA ILE A 104 3.29 10.49 13.47
C ILE A 104 2.48 11.78 13.56
N GLU A 105 1.31 11.81 12.94
CA GLU A 105 0.37 12.92 12.97
C GLU A 105 -0.78 12.62 13.93
N SER A 106 -0.93 13.47 14.95
CA SER A 106 -2.09 13.44 15.85
C SER A 106 -3.27 14.19 15.26
N ARG A 107 -4.43 13.99 15.88
CA ARG A 107 -5.66 14.74 15.60
C ARG A 107 -5.69 16.13 16.23
N ALA A 108 -4.85 16.38 17.22
CA ALA A 108 -4.71 17.70 17.80
C ALA A 108 -4.06 18.65 16.79
N ASP A 109 -3.11 18.14 16.00
CA ASP A 109 -2.28 18.94 15.09
C ASP A 109 -2.75 18.86 13.62
N SER A 110 -3.57 17.87 13.27
CA SER A 110 -4.04 17.65 11.91
C SER A 110 -5.51 17.22 11.84
N LYS A 111 -6.12 17.29 10.65
CA LYS A 111 -7.51 16.83 10.46
C LYS A 111 -7.65 15.30 10.53
N LYS A 112 -6.57 14.53 10.43
CA LYS A 112 -6.59 13.06 10.31
C LYS A 112 -5.36 12.45 11.01
N ASN A 113 -5.56 11.40 11.79
CA ASN A 113 -4.42 10.65 12.33
C ASN A 113 -3.74 9.87 11.21
N GLY A 114 -2.43 9.71 11.32
CA GLY A 114 -1.67 8.91 10.39
C GLY A 114 -0.20 8.88 10.74
N VAL A 115 0.56 8.14 9.94
CA VAL A 115 2.01 8.09 10.04
C VAL A 115 2.62 8.07 8.65
N TYR A 116 3.60 8.94 8.45
CA TYR A 116 4.52 8.83 7.32
C TYR A 116 5.67 7.92 7.70
N VAL A 117 6.00 6.99 6.83
CA VAL A 117 7.13 6.08 6.96
C VAL A 117 8.08 6.38 5.82
N THR A 118 9.28 6.85 6.15
CA THR A 118 10.35 7.17 5.20
C THR A 118 11.48 6.17 5.37
N ILE A 119 11.90 5.54 4.27
CA ILE A 119 12.98 4.54 4.23
C ILE A 119 13.95 4.94 3.11
N PRO A 120 15.27 5.00 3.35
CA PRO A 120 16.24 5.27 2.30
C PRO A 120 16.37 4.06 1.37
N SER A 121 16.58 4.32 0.09
CA SER A 121 17.01 3.31 -0.87
C SER A 121 18.53 3.23 -0.92
N TYR A 122 19.05 2.02 -0.83
CA TYR A 122 20.45 1.67 -1.00
C TYR A 122 20.82 1.41 -2.47
N VAL A 123 19.86 1.42 -3.40
CA VAL A 123 20.13 1.24 -4.84
C VAL A 123 20.25 2.54 -5.63
N ASN A 124 19.64 3.64 -5.17
CA ASN A 124 19.56 4.87 -5.97
C ASN A 124 19.66 6.20 -5.17
N ASP A 125 20.08 6.15 -3.90
CA ASP A 125 20.25 7.32 -3.01
C ASP A 125 19.01 8.23 -2.88
N ARG A 126 17.81 7.68 -3.13
CA ARG A 126 16.51 8.36 -2.92
C ARG A 126 15.78 7.76 -1.73
N GLU A 127 14.59 8.29 -1.46
CA GLU A 127 13.74 7.84 -0.35
C GLU A 127 12.47 7.20 -0.89
N ILE A 128 11.94 6.26 -0.11
CA ILE A 128 10.61 5.70 -0.28
C ILE A 128 9.75 6.32 0.81
N LYS A 129 8.68 7.02 0.44
CA LYS A 129 7.76 7.66 1.39
C LYS A 129 6.40 7.03 1.29
N MET A 130 5.94 6.47 2.40
CA MET A 130 4.62 5.86 2.54
C MET A 130 3.80 6.66 3.54
N HIS A 131 2.49 6.65 3.40
CA HIS A 131 1.56 7.22 4.37
C HIS A 131 0.47 6.22 4.69
N VAL A 132 0.36 5.87 5.97
CA VAL A 132 -0.77 5.13 6.53
C VAL A 132 -1.70 6.11 7.25
N ALA A 133 -2.86 6.38 6.66
CA ALA A 133 -3.85 7.31 7.21
C ALA A 133 -5.00 6.56 7.89
N ILE A 134 -5.38 6.98 9.09
CA ILE A 134 -6.50 6.40 9.83
C ILE A 134 -7.83 7.07 9.42
N LYS A 135 -8.82 6.24 9.09
CA LYS A 135 -10.20 6.66 8.83
C LYS A 135 -10.98 6.64 10.14
N ASN A 136 -10.86 7.73 10.89
CA ASN A 136 -11.55 7.91 12.17
C ASN A 136 -13.06 7.58 12.06
N GLY A 137 -13.56 6.78 13.00
CA GLY A 137 -14.96 6.33 13.04
C GLY A 137 -15.31 5.16 12.10
N LYS A 138 -14.32 4.63 11.36
CA LYS A 138 -14.49 3.47 10.48
C LYS A 138 -13.53 2.33 10.80
N ASP A 139 -12.75 2.38 11.88
CA ASP A 139 -11.75 1.36 12.27
C ASP A 139 -11.04 0.75 11.04
N ALA A 140 -10.55 1.64 10.19
CA ALA A 140 -10.01 1.33 8.89
C ALA A 140 -8.87 2.29 8.59
N MET A 141 -7.99 1.85 7.70
CA MET A 141 -6.86 2.65 7.26
C MET A 141 -6.88 2.82 5.75
N ARG A 142 -5.94 3.64 5.28
CA ARG A 142 -5.61 3.82 3.88
C ARG A 142 -4.10 3.80 3.77
N PHE A 143 -3.58 2.98 2.88
CA PHE A 143 -2.19 2.99 2.48
C PHE A 143 -2.02 3.87 1.23
N SER A 144 -0.95 4.65 1.19
CA SER A 144 -0.56 5.43 0.02
C SER A 144 0.94 5.43 -0.13
N LEU A 145 1.43 5.12 -1.33
CA LEU A 145 2.81 5.41 -1.71
C LEU A 145 2.87 6.87 -2.17
N ARG A 146 3.67 7.69 -1.49
CA ARG A 146 3.80 9.14 -1.72
C ARG A 146 5.02 9.51 -2.53
N ASP A 147 6.09 8.76 -2.33
CA ASP A 147 7.31 8.86 -3.12
C ASP A 147 7.78 7.45 -3.44
N ALA A 148 7.69 7.10 -4.73
CA ALA A 148 8.12 5.81 -5.27
C ALA A 148 9.57 5.87 -5.80
N SER A 149 10.21 7.04 -5.75
CA SER A 149 11.46 7.29 -6.47
C SER A 149 12.65 6.48 -5.94
N GLY A 150 12.57 6.04 -4.67
CA GLY A 150 13.50 5.08 -4.06
C GLY A 150 13.24 3.61 -4.40
N LEU A 151 12.10 3.24 -5.00
CA LEU A 151 11.85 1.82 -5.33
C LEU A 151 12.70 1.36 -6.53
N PRO A 152 13.19 0.10 -6.53
CA PRO A 152 13.93 -0.44 -7.66
C PRO A 152 13.00 -0.74 -8.86
N THR A 153 13.57 -0.72 -10.05
CA THR A 153 12.86 -1.04 -11.31
C THR A 153 12.79 -2.54 -11.63
N LYS A 154 13.44 -3.38 -10.82
CA LYS A 154 13.49 -4.84 -10.97
C LYS A 154 13.26 -5.49 -9.62
N GLY A 155 12.61 -6.65 -9.60
CA GLY A 155 12.34 -7.36 -8.33
C GLY A 155 11.36 -6.65 -7.41
N LEU A 156 10.64 -5.65 -7.94
CA LEU A 156 9.49 -5.01 -7.32
C LEU A 156 8.23 -5.83 -7.65
N GLY A 157 7.39 -6.06 -6.64
CA GLY A 157 6.14 -6.81 -6.74
C GLY A 157 5.12 -6.34 -5.69
N GLY A 158 4.13 -7.16 -5.41
CA GLY A 158 2.96 -6.76 -4.63
C GLY A 158 1.99 -5.91 -5.45
N ILE A 159 0.87 -5.52 -4.84
CA ILE A 159 -0.20 -4.76 -5.50
C ILE A 159 0.33 -3.49 -6.17
N ILE A 160 1.22 -2.76 -5.50
CA ILE A 160 1.77 -1.51 -6.02
C ILE A 160 2.87 -1.78 -7.04
N GLY A 161 3.71 -2.80 -6.80
CA GLY A 161 4.71 -3.21 -7.78
C GLY A 161 4.06 -3.51 -9.12
N GLU A 162 3.05 -4.39 -9.16
CA GLU A 162 2.36 -4.74 -10.41
C GLU A 162 1.58 -3.58 -11.04
N ALA A 163 1.11 -2.63 -10.22
CA ALA A 163 0.39 -1.44 -10.69
C ALA A 163 1.30 -0.34 -11.26
N ILE A 164 2.58 -0.28 -10.85
CA ILE A 164 3.52 0.77 -11.26
C ILE A 164 4.58 0.20 -12.22
N ILE A 165 5.12 -1.00 -11.99
CA ILE A 165 6.25 -1.56 -12.75
C ILE A 165 6.00 -3.04 -13.09
N PRO A 166 6.07 -3.48 -14.36
CA PRO A 166 6.49 -2.74 -15.56
C PRO A 166 5.33 -2.04 -16.29
N ARG A 167 4.12 -2.03 -15.72
CA ARG A 167 2.91 -1.56 -16.38
C ARG A 167 2.55 -0.16 -15.90
N ASP A 168 3.42 0.81 -16.14
CA ASP A 168 3.06 2.22 -15.96
C ASP A 168 1.70 2.46 -16.62
N TYR A 169 0.71 2.82 -15.80
CA TYR A 169 -0.60 3.12 -16.31
C TYR A 169 -0.61 4.56 -16.84
N LYS A 170 -1.48 4.82 -17.81
CA LYS A 170 -1.71 6.17 -18.32
C LYS A 170 -3.15 6.56 -18.15
N VAL A 171 -3.37 7.79 -17.68
CA VAL A 171 -4.71 8.37 -17.63
C VAL A 171 -4.89 9.29 -18.84
N THR A 172 -5.82 8.96 -19.72
CA THR A 172 -6.10 9.80 -20.89
C THR A 172 -6.84 11.07 -20.48
N LYS A 173 -6.89 12.08 -21.36
CA LYS A 173 -7.63 13.33 -21.12
C LYS A 173 -9.11 13.10 -20.87
N GLU A 174 -9.65 12.00 -21.39
CA GLU A 174 -11.04 11.57 -21.24
C GLU A 174 -11.27 10.74 -19.96
N GLY A 175 -10.22 10.45 -19.19
CA GLY A 175 -10.27 9.71 -17.93
C GLY A 175 -10.19 8.19 -18.08
N HIS A 176 -9.74 7.67 -19.23
CA HIS A 176 -9.49 6.23 -19.38
C HIS A 176 -8.18 5.84 -18.72
N ILE A 177 -8.13 4.68 -18.06
CA ILE A 177 -6.90 4.13 -17.49
C ILE A 177 -6.39 3.04 -18.44
N ILE A 178 -5.20 3.23 -19.00
CA ILE A 178 -4.53 2.27 -19.89
C ILE A 178 -3.41 1.61 -19.10
N VAL A 179 -3.41 0.27 -19.01
CA VAL A 179 -2.42 -0.49 -18.22
C VAL A 179 -2.17 -1.85 -18.86
N GLY A 180 -0.90 -2.20 -19.11
CA GLY A 180 -0.56 -3.50 -19.71
C GLY A 180 -1.21 -3.81 -21.06
N GLY A 181 -1.62 -2.79 -21.84
CA GLY A 181 -2.35 -2.95 -23.10
C GLY A 181 -3.87 -3.09 -22.96
N GLU A 182 -4.38 -3.17 -21.72
CA GLU A 182 -5.80 -3.15 -21.40
C GLU A 182 -6.29 -1.71 -21.20
N THR A 183 -7.59 -1.49 -21.36
CA THR A 183 -8.24 -0.19 -21.11
C THR A 183 -9.40 -0.36 -20.12
N ILE A 184 -9.37 0.43 -19.07
CA ILE A 184 -10.48 0.63 -18.14
C ILE A 184 -11.17 1.93 -18.54
N SER A 185 -12.47 1.84 -18.88
CA SER A 185 -13.24 2.97 -19.36
C SER A 185 -13.39 4.05 -18.29
N ASN A 186 -13.55 5.31 -18.70
CA ASN A 186 -13.90 6.42 -17.81
C ASN A 186 -15.30 6.29 -17.17
N THR A 187 -16.11 5.33 -17.62
CA THR A 187 -17.36 4.93 -16.98
C THR A 187 -17.16 3.92 -15.85
N GLN A 188 -15.98 3.30 -15.79
CA GLN A 188 -15.59 2.27 -14.81
C GLN A 188 -14.69 2.84 -13.71
N ALA A 189 -14.01 3.96 -13.99
CA ALA A 189 -13.27 4.75 -13.02
C ALA A 189 -13.97 6.09 -12.79
N THR A 190 -14.21 6.48 -11.54
CA THR A 190 -14.87 7.75 -11.21
C THR A 190 -13.97 8.62 -10.34
N ARG A 191 -13.92 9.93 -10.61
CA ARG A 191 -13.13 10.87 -9.79
C ARG A 191 -13.67 10.92 -8.36
N ASP A 192 -12.82 10.55 -7.40
CA ASP A 192 -13.08 10.73 -5.96
C ASP A 192 -12.36 12.00 -5.47
N SER A 193 -13.08 13.11 -5.44
CA SER A 193 -12.55 14.41 -5.01
C SER A 193 -12.08 14.44 -3.55
N ASN A 194 -12.53 13.50 -2.69
CA ASN A 194 -12.08 13.47 -1.30
C ASN A 194 -10.66 12.91 -1.14
N ASN A 195 -10.27 12.04 -2.07
CA ASN A 195 -8.99 11.36 -2.09
C ASN A 195 -8.06 11.83 -3.22
N ASP A 196 -8.59 12.64 -4.14
CA ASP A 196 -7.95 13.16 -5.35
C ASP A 196 -7.35 12.03 -6.22
N CYS A 197 -8.22 11.11 -6.63
CA CYS A 197 -7.86 9.95 -7.44
C CYS A 197 -9.00 9.50 -8.35
N LEU A 198 -8.67 8.74 -9.39
CA LEU A 198 -9.62 7.93 -10.15
C LEU A 198 -9.92 6.63 -9.39
N TYR A 199 -11.15 6.51 -8.91
CA TYR A 199 -11.60 5.34 -8.15
C TYR A 199 -12.12 4.24 -9.06
N ILE A 200 -11.48 3.07 -9.05
CA ILE A 200 -11.95 1.84 -9.70
C ILE A 200 -12.85 1.10 -8.71
N ALA A 201 -14.14 0.98 -9.04
CA ALA A 201 -15.14 0.43 -8.13
C ALA A 201 -15.37 -1.08 -8.28
N ASP A 202 -15.29 -1.59 -9.51
CA ASP A 202 -15.58 -2.99 -9.83
C ASP A 202 -14.36 -3.88 -9.60
N ARG A 203 -14.56 -5.04 -8.98
CA ARG A 203 -13.49 -5.98 -8.66
C ARG A 203 -12.76 -6.48 -9.91
N ALA A 204 -13.48 -6.80 -10.99
CA ALA A 204 -12.85 -7.30 -12.21
C ALA A 204 -12.01 -6.21 -12.89
N ASP A 205 -12.41 -4.94 -12.76
CA ASP A 205 -11.62 -3.80 -13.24
C ASP A 205 -10.37 -3.56 -12.38
N VAL A 206 -10.44 -3.77 -11.06
CA VAL A 206 -9.26 -3.77 -10.18
C VAL A 206 -8.30 -4.90 -10.56
N GLU A 207 -8.78 -6.12 -10.72
CA GLU A 207 -7.93 -7.26 -11.12
C GLU A 207 -7.35 -7.06 -12.53
N ARG A 208 -8.07 -6.41 -13.45
CA ARG A 208 -7.52 -5.98 -14.74
C ARG A 208 -6.42 -4.94 -14.57
N PHE A 209 -6.62 -3.96 -13.68
CA PHE A 209 -5.62 -2.94 -13.37
C PHE A 209 -4.33 -3.57 -12.81
N LEU A 210 -4.46 -4.52 -11.89
CA LEU A 210 -3.34 -5.24 -11.29
C LEU A 210 -2.74 -6.32 -12.19
N GLY A 211 -3.45 -6.76 -13.22
CA GLY A 211 -3.07 -7.89 -14.06
C GLY A 211 -3.22 -9.27 -13.43
N HIS A 212 -3.64 -9.32 -12.17
CA HIS A 212 -3.74 -10.52 -11.33
C HIS A 212 -4.95 -10.43 -10.39
N PRO A 213 -5.56 -11.57 -10.02
CA PRO A 213 -6.48 -11.63 -8.90
C PRO A 213 -5.86 -11.09 -7.62
N VAL A 214 -6.64 -10.38 -6.79
CA VAL A 214 -6.19 -9.88 -5.48
C VAL A 214 -5.61 -11.01 -4.60
N SER A 215 -6.16 -12.21 -4.71
CA SER A 215 -5.72 -13.39 -3.96
C SER A 215 -4.29 -13.83 -4.25
N ASP A 216 -3.74 -13.47 -5.42
CA ASP A 216 -2.36 -13.83 -5.79
C ASP A 216 -1.33 -13.07 -4.94
N PHE A 217 -1.75 -11.96 -4.32
CA PHE A 217 -0.90 -11.14 -3.45
C PHE A 217 -0.92 -11.59 -1.99
N ARG A 218 -1.62 -12.68 -1.64
CA ARG A 218 -1.69 -13.15 -0.24
C ARG A 218 -0.32 -13.61 0.27
N VAL A 219 -0.04 -13.30 1.53
CA VAL A 219 1.16 -13.74 2.24
C VAL A 219 0.80 -14.45 3.55
N ASN A 220 1.65 -15.37 3.99
CA ASN A 220 1.40 -16.20 5.17
C ASN A 220 1.84 -15.55 6.51
N GLY A 221 2.24 -14.28 6.50
CA GLY A 221 2.69 -13.60 7.71
C GLY A 221 2.83 -12.09 7.53
N LYS A 222 2.78 -11.36 8.66
CA LYS A 222 2.81 -9.89 8.72
C LYS A 222 4.02 -9.29 8.00
N PHE A 223 5.20 -9.88 8.21
CA PHE A 223 6.49 -9.37 7.71
C PHE A 223 7.13 -10.29 6.67
N MET A 224 6.34 -11.19 6.09
CA MET A 224 6.82 -12.11 5.06
C MET A 224 6.81 -11.45 3.69
N MET A 225 7.82 -11.78 2.88
CA MET A 225 7.76 -11.60 1.44
C MET A 225 7.08 -12.82 0.80
N PRO A 226 6.22 -12.64 -0.22
CA PRO A 226 5.74 -13.74 -1.05
C PRO A 226 6.90 -14.59 -1.58
N ALA A 227 6.74 -15.91 -1.59
CA ALA A 227 7.57 -16.75 -2.45
C ALA A 227 7.32 -16.27 -3.89
N THR A 228 8.38 -15.87 -4.59
CA THR A 228 8.34 -15.23 -5.91
C THR A 228 7.29 -15.86 -6.83
N LEU A 229 6.39 -15.04 -7.40
CA LEU A 229 5.47 -15.42 -8.49
C LEU A 229 6.21 -15.87 -9.79
N LEU A 230 7.55 -15.94 -9.76
CA LEU A 230 8.42 -16.25 -10.88
C LEU A 230 8.56 -17.75 -11.20
N ASP A 231 8.02 -18.66 -10.39
CA ASP A 231 8.11 -20.11 -10.67
C ASP A 231 7.06 -20.62 -11.67
N ASN A 232 6.14 -19.77 -12.15
CA ASN A 232 5.11 -20.18 -13.12
C ASN A 232 5.35 -19.74 -14.58
N GLN A 233 6.53 -19.19 -14.91
CA GLN A 233 6.98 -19.15 -16.31
C GLN A 233 7.92 -20.31 -16.59
N GLY A 234 7.33 -21.50 -16.70
CA GLY A 234 7.98 -22.63 -17.36
C GLY A 234 8.40 -22.25 -18.79
N PRO A 235 9.44 -22.89 -19.33
CA PRO A 235 10.00 -22.53 -20.63
C PRO A 235 8.92 -22.66 -21.73
N LYS A 236 8.74 -21.59 -22.51
CA LYS A 236 8.10 -21.68 -23.82
C LYS A 236 8.99 -22.43 -24.79
#